data_AF-A0A089YSD9-F1
#
_entry.id   AF-A0A089YSD9-F1
#
_cell.length_a   1.000
_cell.length_b   1.000
_cell.length_c   1.000
_cell.angle_alpha   90.00
_cell.angle_beta   90.00
_cell.angle_gamma   90.00
#
_symmetry.space_group_name_H-M   'P 1'
#
loop_
_entity.id
_entity.type
_entity.pdbx_description
1 polymer ?
#
loop_
_entity_poly.entity_id
_entity_poly.type
_entity_poly.pdbx_seq_one_letter_code
_entity_poly.pdbx_strand_id
1 'polypeptide(L)' 'MEHTLPTTHIQEMQQDVHDAARQLEMIYQMLRGHALFLRSRNIDHLIDDVLLVENQAGSLALTIEDLKGTALRMEKAA' A
#
# COMPACT_ATOMS: atom_id res chain seq x y z
N MET A 1 12.79 9.06 -37.80
CA MET A 1 11.61 8.83 -36.95
C MET A 1 12.09 7.90 -35.85
N GLU A 2 12.48 8.48 -34.71
CA GLU A 2 13.08 7.73 -33.59
C GLU A 2 12.00 7.04 -32.76
N HIS A 3 12.21 5.75 -32.50
CA HIS A 3 11.41 4.95 -31.58
C HIS A 3 11.77 5.31 -30.13
N THR A 4 11.17 6.38 -29.59
CA THR A 4 11.30 6.79 -28.17
C THR A 4 10.08 6.41 -27.31
N LEU A 5 9.08 5.75 -27.88
CA LEU A 5 7.80 5.39 -27.24
C LEU A 5 7.84 4.36 -26.07
N PRO A 6 8.74 3.37 -26.00
CA PRO A 6 8.64 2.31 -24.97
C PRO A 6 9.00 2.79 -23.56
N THR A 7 10.01 3.63 -23.44
CA THR A 7 10.57 4.08 -22.15
C THR A 7 9.64 5.06 -21.43
N THR A 8 8.96 5.93 -22.18
CA THR A 8 8.02 6.91 -21.62
C THR A 8 6.82 6.22 -20.98
N HIS A 9 6.29 5.17 -21.61
CA HIS A 9 5.15 4.41 -21.08
C HIS A 9 5.53 3.61 -19.81
N ILE A 10 6.78 3.12 -19.71
CA ILE A 10 7.24 2.43 -18.50
C ILE A 10 7.39 3.42 -17.33
N GLN A 11 7.87 4.63 -17.59
CA GLN A 11 7.97 5.69 -16.57
C GLN A 11 6.60 6.14 -16.06
N GLU A 12 5.61 6.31 -16.94
CA GLU A 12 4.23 6.63 -16.56
C GLU A 12 3.63 5.52 -15.67
N MET A 13 3.77 4.25 -16.08
CA MET A 13 3.30 3.12 -15.28
C MET A 13 4.03 3.01 -13.93
N GLN A 14 5.33 3.29 -13.88
CA GLN A 14 6.10 3.32 -12.63
C GLN A 14 5.53 4.37 -11.68
N GLN A 15 5.22 5.57 -12.19
CA GLN A 15 4.64 6.65 -11.41
C GLN A 15 3.25 6.27 -10.88
N ASP A 16 2.40 5.65 -11.72
CA ASP A 16 1.07 5.18 -11.30
C ASP A 16 1.15 4.15 -10.18
N VAL A 17 2.07 3.17 -10.29
CA VAL A 17 2.28 2.14 -9.25
C VAL A 17 2.79 2.78 -7.95
N HIS A 18 3.69 3.76 -8.04
CA HIS A 18 4.20 4.49 -6.89
C HIS A 18 3.08 5.29 -6.20
N ASP A 19 2.24 5.97 -6.96
CA ASP A 19 1.15 6.77 -6.43
C ASP A 19 0.05 5.89 -5.82
N ALA A 20 -0.25 4.74 -6.41
CA ALA A 20 -1.12 3.73 -5.81
C ALA A 20 -0.57 3.23 -4.46
N ALA A 21 0.73 2.89 -4.39
CA ALA A 21 1.36 2.49 -3.13
C ALA A 21 1.23 3.58 -2.06
N ARG A 22 1.45 4.85 -2.41
CA ARG A 22 1.30 5.99 -1.49
C ARG A 22 -0.15 6.14 -1.01
N GLN A 23 -1.15 5.97 -1.88
CA GLN A 23 -2.55 6.03 -1.48
C GLN A 23 -2.91 4.91 -0.50
N LEU A 24 -2.45 3.70 -0.76
CA LEU A 24 -2.65 2.55 0.14
C LEU A 24 -1.96 2.76 1.49
N GLU A 25 -0.80 3.41 1.54
CA GLU A 25 -0.14 3.77 2.81
C GLU A 25 -1.00 4.66 3.70
N MET A 26 -1.73 5.63 3.13
CA MET A 26 -2.64 6.48 3.91
C MET A 26 -3.75 5.64 4.56
N ILE A 27 -4.31 4.69 3.82
CA ILE A 27 -5.33 3.76 4.33
C ILE A 27 -4.73 2.86 5.42
N TYR A 28 -3.52 2.34 5.22
CA TYR A 28 -2.81 1.55 6.20
C TYR A 28 -2.61 2.31 7.52
N GLN A 29 -2.18 3.58 7.47
CA GLN A 29 -2.01 4.39 8.68
C GLN A 29 -3.34 4.65 9.38
N MET A 30 -4.43 4.86 8.63
CA MET A 30 -5.77 5.02 9.20
C MET A 30 -6.23 3.75 9.91
N LEU A 31 -6.10 2.58 9.28
CA LEU A 31 -6.45 1.28 9.89
C LEU A 31 -5.61 1.01 11.14
N ARG A 32 -4.32 1.28 11.08
CA ARG A 32 -3.42 1.14 12.24
C ARG A 32 -3.82 2.06 13.39
N GLY A 33 -4.15 3.31 13.10
CA GLY A 33 -4.67 4.25 14.09
C GLY A 33 -6.00 3.79 14.69
N HIS A 34 -6.88 3.21 13.87
CA HIS A 34 -8.15 2.67 14.32
C HIS A 34 -7.99 1.45 15.23
N ALA A 35 -7.12 0.50 14.88
CA ALA A 35 -6.80 -0.64 15.75
C ALA A 35 -6.26 -0.19 17.12
N LEU A 36 -5.35 0.80 17.14
CA LEU A 36 -4.85 1.40 18.38
C LEU A 36 -5.96 2.04 19.20
N PHE A 37 -6.86 2.79 18.55
CA PHE A 37 -8.01 3.38 19.20
C PHE A 37 -8.91 2.31 19.83
N LEU A 38 -9.30 1.28 19.09
CA LEU A 38 -10.15 0.20 19.60
C LEU A 38 -9.48 -0.52 20.78
N ARG A 39 -8.19 -0.85 20.67
CA ARG A 39 -7.42 -1.48 21.75
C ARG A 39 -7.35 -0.61 23.01
N SER A 40 -7.27 0.72 22.86
CA SER A 40 -7.26 1.65 23.99
C SER A 40 -8.57 1.72 24.77
N ARG A 41 -9.71 1.32 24.17
CA ARG A 41 -11.02 1.34 24.84
C ARG A 41 -11.16 0.21 25.86
N ASN A 42 -10.32 -0.84 25.77
CA ASN A 42 -10.30 -1.99 26.68
C ASN A 42 -11.70 -2.61 26.89
N ILE A 43 -12.41 -2.78 25.78
CA ILE A 43 -13.77 -3.32 25.75
C ILE A 43 -13.70 -4.73 25.17
N ASP A 44 -14.06 -5.75 25.95
CA ASP A 44 -13.91 -7.16 25.59
C ASP A 44 -14.61 -7.56 24.28
N HIS A 45 -15.76 -6.94 23.97
CA HIS A 45 -16.50 -7.25 22.73
C HIS A 45 -15.90 -6.61 21.46
N LEU A 46 -14.86 -5.78 21.59
CA LEU A 46 -14.16 -5.18 20.44
C LEU A 46 -12.91 -5.98 20.04
N ILE A 47 -12.59 -7.08 20.72
CA ILE A 47 -11.40 -7.88 20.42
C ILE A 47 -11.44 -8.44 18.99
N ASP A 48 -12.60 -8.91 18.54
CA ASP A 48 -12.77 -9.44 17.18
C ASP A 48 -12.61 -8.32 16.12
N ASP A 49 -13.13 -7.13 16.40
CA ASP A 49 -12.99 -5.96 15.53
C ASP A 49 -11.52 -5.50 15.45
N VAL A 50 -10.80 -5.51 16.57
CA VAL A 50 -9.35 -5.20 16.61
C VAL A 50 -8.60 -6.20 15.74
N LEU A 51 -8.85 -7.50 15.90
CA LEU A 51 -8.17 -8.54 15.11
C LEU A 51 -8.49 -8.41 13.62
N LEU A 52 -9.73 -8.11 13.25
CA LEU A 52 -10.12 -7.90 11.86
C LEU A 52 -9.35 -6.73 11.25
N VAL A 53 -9.30 -5.58 11.94
CA VAL A 53 -8.60 -4.38 11.46
C VAL A 53 -7.09 -4.62 11.36
N GLU A 54 -6.49 -5.30 12.34
CA GLU A 54 -5.07 -5.65 12.32
C GLU A 54 -4.73 -6.60 11.16
N ASN A 55 -5.56 -7.60 10.89
CA ASN A 55 -5.38 -8.52 9.75
C ASN A 55 -5.50 -7.80 8.39
N GLN A 56 -6.46 -6.87 8.27
CA GLN A 56 -6.61 -6.04 7.08
C GLN A 56 -5.41 -5.11 6.88
N ALA A 57 -4.94 -4.47 7.95
CA ALA A 57 -3.75 -3.62 7.90
C ALA A 57 -2.50 -4.41 7.52
N GLY A 58 -2.32 -5.62 8.06
CA GLY A 58 -1.21 -6.51 7.70
C GLY A 58 -1.25 -6.92 6.22
N SER A 59 -2.41 -7.32 5.72
CA SER A 59 -2.59 -7.68 4.30
C SER A 59 -2.33 -6.49 3.36
N LEU A 60 -2.74 -5.29 3.79
CA LEU A 60 -2.50 -4.06 3.05
C LEU A 60 -1.00 -3.70 3.03
N ALA A 61 -0.29 -3.90 4.13
CA ALA A 61 1.16 -3.65 4.20
C ALA A 61 1.94 -4.52 3.19
N LEU A 62 1.58 -5.80 3.05
CA LEU A 62 2.17 -6.69 2.05
C LEU A 62 1.92 -6.19 0.62
N THR A 63 0.68 -5.78 0.33
CA THR A 63 0.31 -5.21 -0.98
C THR A 63 1.13 -3.95 -1.30
N ILE A 64 1.33 -3.06 -0.32
CA ILE A 64 2.15 -1.84 -0.49
C ILE A 64 3.60 -2.20 -0.81
N GLU A 65 4.17 -3.18 -0.09
CA GLU A 65 5.53 -3.66 -0.31
C GLU A 65 5.70 -4.23 -1.71
N ASP A 66 4.74 -5.04 -2.17
CA ASP A 66 4.73 -5.61 -3.52
C ASP A 66 4.66 -4.54 -4.62
N LEU A 67 3.83 -3.50 -4.43
CA LEU A 67 3.74 -2.39 -5.38
C LEU A 67 5.04 -1.59 -5.45
N LYS A 68 5.64 -1.25 -4.30
CA LYS A 68 6.95 -0.58 -4.25
C LYS A 68 8.05 -1.43 -4.92
N GLY A 69 8.05 -2.73 -4.64
CA GLY A 69 8.98 -3.67 -5.28
C GLY A 69 8.76 -3.74 -6.80
N THR A 70 7.51 -3.65 -7.26
CA THR A 70 7.17 -3.61 -8.68
C THR A 70 7.66 -2.33 -9.34
N ALA A 71 7.40 -1.16 -8.75
CA ALA A 71 7.90 0.12 -9.25
C ALA A 71 9.43 0.13 -9.38
N LEU A 72 10.15 -0.41 -8.38
CA LEU A 72 11.62 -0.53 -8.42
C LEU A 72 12.10 -1.46 -9.55
N ARG A 73 11.38 -2.55 -9.84
CA ARG A 73 11.71 -3.44 -10.96
C ARG A 73 11.46 -2.77 -12.31
N MET A 74 10.42 -1.95 -12.42
CA MET A 74 10.12 -1.18 -13.63
C MET A 74 11.21 -0.14 -13.90
N GLU A 75 11.69 0.55 -12.85
CA GLU A 75 12.82 1.49 -12.95
C GLU A 75 14.07 0.83 -13.54
N LYS A 76 14.39 -0.39 -13.12
CA LYS A 76 15.56 -1.15 -13.61
C LYS A 76 15.40 -1.67 -15.04
N ALA A 77 14.18 -1.69 -15.57
CA ALA A 77 13.85 -2.22 -16.89
C ALA A 77 13.65 -1.12 -17.95
N ALA A 78 13.54 0.14 -17.52
CA ALA A 78 13.46 1.34 -18.37
C ALA A 78 14.85 1.81 -18.80
#